data_AF-A0A963LCH1-F1
#
_entry.id   AF-A0A963LCH1-F1
#
_cell.length_a   1.000
_cell.length_b   1.000
_cell.length_c   1.000
_cell.angle_alpha   90.00
_cell.angle_beta   90.00
_cell.angle_gamma   90.00
#
_symmetry.space_group_name_H-M   'P 1'
#
loop_
_entity.id
_entity.type
_entity.pdbx_description
1 polymer ?
#
loop_
_entity_poly.entity_id
_entity_poly.type
_entity_poly.pdbx_seq_one_letter_code
_entity_poly.pdbx_strand_id
1 'polypeptide(L)'
;TGMDACLWLLQNGVPPSRIRLIMPRDAWLMDRANHQPGADYYEKSIGSAIAQFDAVIEAASVADLFARLEKSGQLQRIDPTVEPTTYRCAVVSQGELAQLRRIGDVVRLGRVMAIEPSRIVLERGALAADPDTLYIDCSAGAIQMPPPLPVFDGGRVNLLMVRTCQPLFSAALIAFVESRYDDPALMNALCTPVPSPERPIDWLRMLAATLANGGRWGKEPKLHAWLASCRLNFLAAMLRGVDMSDTTNTDRLKESGAKSGAAARKAAELLAAPA
;
A
#
# COMPACT_ATOMS: atom_id res chain seq x y z
N THR A 1 13.90 -2.21 6.11
CA THR A 1 12.92 -3.26 6.48
C THR A 1 13.61 -4.61 6.49
N GLY A 2 12.95 -5.68 6.94
CA GLY A 2 13.53 -7.04 6.87
C GLY A 2 13.90 -7.48 5.45
N MET A 3 13.06 -7.14 4.47
CA MET A 3 13.35 -7.37 3.05
C MET A 3 14.61 -6.63 2.61
N ASP A 4 14.77 -5.34 2.97
CA ASP A 4 15.96 -4.56 2.61
C ASP A 4 17.24 -5.12 3.24
N ALA A 5 17.18 -5.59 4.49
CA ALA A 5 18.31 -6.22 5.15
C ALA A 5 18.72 -7.53 4.44
N CYS A 6 17.76 -8.38 4.08
CA CYS A 6 18.01 -9.57 3.28
C CYS A 6 18.64 -9.23 1.92
N LEU A 7 18.08 -8.25 1.21
CA LEU A 7 18.59 -7.80 -0.10
C LEU A 7 20.01 -7.25 0.01
N TRP A 8 20.30 -6.47 1.05
CA TRP A 8 21.63 -5.94 1.32
C TRP A 8 22.64 -7.06 1.57
N LEU A 9 22.30 -8.07 2.38
CA LEU A 9 23.18 -9.23 2.62
C LEU A 9 23.45 -10.01 1.33
N LEU A 10 22.42 -10.26 0.53
CA LEU A 10 22.54 -10.95 -0.76
C LEU A 10 23.41 -10.16 -1.75
N GLN A 11 23.25 -8.83 -1.80
CA GLN A 11 24.07 -7.95 -2.63
C GLN A 11 25.55 -7.96 -2.21
N ASN A 12 25.84 -8.20 -0.92
CA ASN A 12 27.19 -8.31 -0.37
C ASN A 12 27.73 -9.75 -0.36
N GLY A 13 27.12 -10.66 -1.12
CA GLY A 13 27.66 -12.01 -1.35
C GLY A 13 27.37 -13.02 -0.26
N VAL A 14 26.49 -12.72 0.71
CA VAL A 14 26.02 -13.72 1.68
C VAL A 14 25.18 -14.76 0.92
N PRO A 15 25.52 -16.06 0.96
CA PRO A 15 24.72 -17.10 0.31
C PRO A 15 23.29 -17.14 0.88
N PRO A 16 22.25 -17.33 0.05
CA PRO A 16 20.87 -17.41 0.54
C PRO A 16 20.65 -18.48 1.62
N SER A 17 21.38 -19.59 1.56
CA SER A 17 21.34 -20.67 2.56
C SER A 17 21.89 -20.29 3.93
N ARG A 18 22.59 -19.16 4.04
CA ARG A 18 23.09 -18.60 5.31
C ARG A 18 22.19 -17.50 5.88
N ILE A 19 21.08 -17.18 5.22
CA ILE A 19 20.11 -16.19 5.67
C ILE A 19 18.88 -16.93 6.17
N ARG A 20 18.51 -16.70 7.43
CA ARG A 20 17.23 -17.13 8.01
C ARG A 20 16.32 -15.93 8.17
N LEU A 21 15.13 -15.99 7.58
CA LEU A 21 14.13 -14.94 7.71
C LEU A 21 13.04 -15.37 8.69
N ILE A 22 12.90 -14.65 9.81
CA ILE A 22 11.78 -14.84 10.73
C ILE A 22 10.59 -14.05 10.18
N MET A 23 9.59 -14.76 9.68
CA MET A 23 8.39 -14.22 9.04
C MET A 23 7.19 -14.45 9.95
N PRO A 24 6.88 -13.54 10.90
CA PRO A 24 5.76 -13.72 11.81
C PRO A 24 4.41 -13.78 11.07
N ARG A 25 4.30 -13.02 9.96
CA ARG A 25 3.17 -12.97 9.04
C ARG A 25 3.66 -12.66 7.64
N ASP A 26 3.38 -13.53 6.68
CA ASP A 26 3.63 -13.26 5.27
C ASP A 26 2.77 -12.08 4.79
N ALA A 27 3.37 -11.19 3.98
CA ALA A 27 2.75 -9.95 3.53
C ALA A 27 2.41 -9.99 2.03
N TRP A 28 1.27 -9.42 1.67
CA TRP A 28 1.01 -9.01 0.29
C TRP A 28 1.89 -7.81 -0.07
N LEU A 29 2.62 -7.92 -1.18
CA LEU A 29 3.55 -6.91 -1.67
C LEU A 29 3.05 -6.26 -2.96
N MET A 30 3.32 -4.98 -3.15
CA MET A 30 2.97 -4.23 -4.37
C MET A 30 4.16 -4.21 -5.34
N ASP A 31 3.89 -4.30 -6.65
CA ASP A 31 4.93 -4.10 -7.66
C ASP A 31 5.32 -2.62 -7.77
N ARG A 32 6.62 -2.35 -7.62
CA ARG A 32 7.23 -1.03 -7.81
C ARG A 32 6.94 -0.46 -9.20
N ALA A 33 6.90 -1.30 -10.23
CA ALA A 33 6.69 -0.86 -11.62
C ALA A 33 5.30 -0.25 -11.85
N ASN A 34 4.31 -0.60 -11.01
CA ASN A 34 2.93 -0.11 -11.12
C ASN A 34 2.74 1.32 -10.58
N HIS A 35 3.76 1.90 -9.94
CA HIS A 35 3.65 3.15 -9.18
C HIS A 35 4.69 4.20 -9.58
N GLN A 36 5.36 4.03 -10.72
CA GLN A 36 6.35 4.99 -11.19
C GLN A 36 5.67 6.21 -11.83
N PRO A 37 6.05 7.45 -11.46
CA PRO A 37 5.50 8.67 -12.03
C PRO A 37 6.16 9.04 -13.36
N GLY A 38 5.55 9.98 -14.09
CA GLY A 38 6.11 10.56 -15.31
C GLY A 38 5.77 9.82 -16.60
N ALA A 39 6.04 10.49 -17.72
CA ALA A 39 5.65 10.06 -19.06
C ALA A 39 6.16 8.66 -19.44
N ASP A 40 7.41 8.35 -19.14
CA ASP A 40 8.05 7.06 -19.45
C ASP A 40 7.33 5.86 -18.83
N TYR A 41 6.57 6.09 -17.75
CA TYR A 41 5.85 5.06 -17.01
C TYR A 41 4.34 5.20 -17.11
N TYR A 42 3.82 6.19 -17.85
CA TYR A 42 2.39 6.47 -17.95
C TYR A 42 1.59 5.24 -18.35
N GLU A 43 2.03 4.56 -19.42
CA GLU A 43 1.32 3.39 -19.97
C GLU A 43 1.16 2.27 -18.93
N LYS A 44 2.21 2.02 -18.16
CA LYS A 44 2.25 1.00 -17.12
C LYS A 44 1.41 1.41 -15.91
N SER A 45 1.54 2.65 -15.45
CA SER A 45 0.84 3.17 -14.27
C SER A 45 -0.67 3.30 -14.51
N ILE A 46 -1.10 3.84 -15.65
CA ILE A 46 -2.54 3.92 -15.98
C ILE A 46 -3.14 2.53 -16.22
N GLY A 47 -2.37 1.63 -16.86
CA GLY A 47 -2.77 0.23 -17.05
C GLY A 47 -2.93 -0.52 -15.74
N SER A 48 -2.02 -0.31 -14.78
CA SER A 48 -2.15 -0.86 -13.43
C SER A 48 -3.38 -0.32 -12.71
N ALA A 49 -3.67 0.98 -12.80
CA ALA A 49 -4.88 1.55 -12.20
C ALA A 49 -6.15 0.92 -12.78
N ILE A 50 -6.22 0.75 -14.10
CA ILE A 50 -7.33 0.06 -14.78
C ILE A 50 -7.46 -1.39 -14.31
N ALA A 51 -6.34 -2.14 -14.28
CA ALA A 51 -6.34 -3.54 -13.85
C ALA A 51 -6.78 -3.72 -12.38
N GLN A 52 -6.41 -2.79 -11.48
CA GLN A 52 -6.89 -2.79 -10.11
C GLN A 52 -8.40 -2.59 -10.04
N PHE A 53 -8.94 -1.66 -10.84
CA PHE A 53 -10.38 -1.44 -10.88
C PHE A 53 -11.13 -2.63 -11.47
N ASP A 54 -10.61 -3.25 -12.51
CA ASP A 54 -11.21 -4.47 -13.10
C ASP A 54 -11.20 -5.64 -12.12
N ALA A 55 -10.10 -5.85 -11.40
CA ALA A 55 -10.03 -6.85 -10.34
C ALA A 55 -11.11 -6.64 -9.27
N VAL A 56 -11.37 -5.39 -8.88
CA VAL A 56 -12.44 -5.06 -7.92
C VAL A 56 -13.82 -5.28 -8.52
N ILE A 57 -14.08 -4.75 -9.72
CA ILE A 57 -15.38 -4.80 -10.39
C ILE A 57 -15.83 -6.25 -10.61
N GLU A 58 -14.91 -7.11 -11.04
CA GLU A 58 -15.20 -8.50 -11.41
C GLU A 58 -15.17 -9.48 -10.23
N ALA A 59 -14.66 -9.08 -9.07
CA ALA A 59 -14.52 -9.97 -7.93
C ALA A 59 -15.87 -10.44 -7.38
N ALA A 60 -16.00 -11.76 -7.20
CA ALA A 60 -17.17 -12.36 -6.57
C ALA A 60 -17.09 -12.35 -5.03
N SER A 61 -15.88 -12.31 -4.47
CA SER A 61 -15.61 -12.28 -3.04
C SER A 61 -14.27 -11.59 -2.77
N VAL A 62 -13.96 -11.33 -1.50
CA VAL A 62 -12.64 -10.82 -1.10
C VAL A 62 -11.53 -11.80 -1.51
N ALA A 63 -11.71 -13.10 -1.31
CA ALA A 63 -10.71 -14.08 -1.69
C ALA A 63 -10.45 -14.08 -3.21
N ASP A 64 -11.51 -14.01 -4.02
CA ASP A 64 -11.41 -13.89 -5.48
C ASP A 64 -10.71 -12.59 -5.90
N LEU A 65 -10.99 -11.47 -5.22
CA LEU A 65 -10.29 -10.20 -5.43
C LEU A 65 -8.77 -10.35 -5.27
N PHE A 66 -8.30 -10.96 -4.18
CA PHE A 66 -6.85 -11.13 -3.96
C PHE A 66 -6.20 -12.04 -4.99
N ALA A 67 -6.89 -13.12 -5.41
CA ALA A 67 -6.42 -13.96 -6.51
C ALA A 67 -6.30 -13.18 -7.83
N ARG A 68 -7.27 -12.29 -8.14
CA ARG A 68 -7.25 -11.43 -9.32
C ARG A 68 -6.15 -10.38 -9.27
N LEU A 69 -5.95 -9.75 -8.10
CA LEU A 69 -4.87 -8.78 -7.89
C LEU A 69 -3.49 -9.43 -8.06
N GLU A 70 -3.32 -10.67 -7.59
CA GLU A 70 -2.10 -11.42 -7.81
C GLU A 70 -1.90 -11.78 -9.30
N LYS A 71 -2.93 -12.36 -9.93
CA LYS A 71 -2.89 -12.74 -11.35
C LYS A 71 -2.58 -11.57 -12.28
N SER A 72 -3.07 -10.38 -11.95
CA SER A 72 -2.84 -9.15 -12.72
C SER A 72 -1.56 -8.39 -12.31
N GLY A 73 -0.73 -8.97 -11.42
CA GLY A 73 0.54 -8.39 -10.99
C GLY A 73 0.40 -7.12 -10.13
N GLN A 74 -0.76 -6.90 -9.52
CA GLN A 74 -1.00 -5.77 -8.62
C GLN A 74 -0.50 -6.07 -7.21
N LEU A 75 -0.66 -7.32 -6.77
CA LEU A 75 -0.12 -7.85 -5.53
C LEU A 75 0.76 -9.07 -5.79
N GLN A 76 1.69 -9.35 -4.89
CA GLN A 76 2.70 -10.39 -5.02
C GLN A 76 3.03 -11.02 -3.67
N ARG A 77 3.49 -12.27 -3.70
CA ARG A 77 3.94 -13.02 -2.52
C ARG A 77 5.43 -13.35 -2.63
N ILE A 78 6.14 -13.34 -1.51
CA ILE A 78 7.50 -13.91 -1.47
C ILE A 78 7.41 -15.42 -1.72
N ASP A 79 6.67 -16.13 -0.87
CA ASP A 79 6.44 -17.57 -1.00
C ASP A 79 5.06 -17.83 -1.63
N PRO A 80 4.98 -18.35 -2.88
CA PRO A 80 3.72 -18.60 -3.55
C PRO A 80 2.86 -19.70 -2.91
N THR A 81 3.44 -20.50 -2.01
CA THR A 81 2.73 -21.62 -1.35
C THR A 81 2.04 -21.20 -0.05
N VAL A 82 2.25 -19.95 0.40
CA VAL A 82 1.72 -19.43 1.66
C VAL A 82 0.74 -18.30 1.39
N GLU A 83 -0.42 -18.35 2.06
CA GLU A 83 -1.40 -17.28 2.02
C GLU A 83 -0.97 -16.12 2.93
N PRO A 84 -0.75 -14.91 2.39
CA PRO A 84 -0.35 -13.78 3.22
C PRO A 84 -1.46 -13.35 4.18
N THR A 85 -1.08 -13.03 5.42
CA THR A 85 -2.00 -12.65 6.50
C THR A 85 -1.85 -11.19 6.92
N THR A 86 -1.00 -10.43 6.23
CA THR A 86 -0.83 -8.99 6.47
C THR A 86 -0.71 -8.21 5.17
N TYR A 87 -1.07 -6.93 5.22
CA TYR A 87 -0.81 -5.96 4.18
C TYR A 87 -0.31 -4.70 4.86
N ARG A 88 0.83 -4.17 4.42
CA ARG A 88 1.52 -3.03 5.06
C ARG A 88 2.08 -2.04 4.04
N CYS A 89 1.42 -1.95 2.87
CA CYS A 89 1.88 -1.11 1.76
C CYS A 89 3.32 -1.40 1.30
N ALA A 90 3.82 -2.62 1.51
CA ALA A 90 5.20 -2.94 1.18
C ALA A 90 5.36 -3.03 -0.34
N VAL A 91 6.38 -2.36 -0.88
CA VAL A 91 6.63 -2.28 -2.32
C VAL A 91 7.94 -2.99 -2.63
N VAL A 92 7.93 -3.81 -3.67
CA VAL A 92 9.10 -4.56 -4.13
C VAL A 92 9.15 -4.54 -5.66
N SER A 93 10.35 -4.49 -6.23
CA SER A 93 10.55 -4.74 -7.66
C SER A 93 10.60 -6.24 -7.95
N GLN A 94 10.34 -6.62 -9.19
CA GLN A 94 10.48 -8.02 -9.63
C GLN A 94 11.89 -8.60 -9.36
N GLY A 95 12.93 -7.79 -9.55
CA GLY A 95 14.32 -8.19 -9.29
C GLY A 95 14.58 -8.47 -7.81
N GLU A 96 14.12 -7.59 -6.92
CA GLU A 96 14.22 -7.80 -5.47
C GLU A 96 13.41 -9.02 -5.01
N LEU A 97 12.18 -9.18 -5.53
CA LEU A 97 11.34 -10.34 -5.21
C LEU A 97 12.01 -11.66 -5.61
N ALA A 98 12.63 -11.70 -6.79
CA ALA A 98 13.38 -12.86 -7.25
C ALA A 98 14.56 -13.19 -6.32
N GLN A 99 15.24 -12.18 -5.76
CA GLN A 99 16.31 -12.40 -4.78
C GLN A 99 15.77 -12.90 -3.44
N LEU A 100 14.70 -12.30 -2.93
CA LEU A 100 14.06 -12.72 -1.67
C LEU A 100 13.59 -14.18 -1.73
N ARG A 101 13.06 -14.61 -2.88
CA ARG A 101 12.63 -16.00 -3.14
C ARG A 101 13.76 -17.04 -3.08
N ARG A 102 15.03 -16.63 -3.16
CA ARG A 102 16.17 -17.55 -3.02
C ARG A 102 16.43 -17.95 -1.57
N ILE A 103 15.87 -17.22 -0.60
CA ILE A 103 16.02 -17.52 0.83
C ILE A 103 15.01 -18.61 1.18
N GLY A 104 15.49 -19.85 1.36
CA GLY A 104 14.65 -20.99 1.69
C GLY A 104 14.39 -21.19 3.19
N ASP A 105 15.28 -20.69 4.06
CA ASP A 105 15.12 -20.80 5.51
C ASP A 105 14.22 -19.68 6.04
N VAL A 106 12.91 -19.93 5.97
CA VAL A 106 11.86 -19.00 6.44
C VAL A 106 11.12 -19.61 7.64
N VAL A 107 11.22 -18.94 8.79
CA VAL A 107 10.64 -19.39 10.05
C VAL A 107 9.31 -18.68 10.32
N ARG A 108 8.24 -19.46 10.50
CA ARG A 108 6.86 -18.96 10.68
C ARG A 108 6.26 -19.27 12.06
N LEU A 109 7.10 -19.21 13.10
CA LEU A 109 6.70 -19.47 14.49
C LEU A 109 6.23 -18.20 15.23
N GLY A 110 5.87 -17.14 14.50
CA GLY A 110 5.35 -15.90 15.06
C GLY A 110 6.45 -14.89 15.36
N ARG A 111 6.13 -13.87 16.15
CA ARG A 111 7.09 -12.82 16.53
C ARG A 111 8.18 -13.38 17.44
N VAL A 112 9.38 -12.79 17.32
CA VAL A 112 10.47 -13.02 18.28
C VAL A 112 10.08 -12.36 19.61
N MET A 113 10.19 -13.13 20.68
CA MET A 113 9.94 -12.68 22.06
C MET A 113 11.25 -12.40 22.80
N ALA A 114 12.27 -13.22 22.58
CA ALA A 114 13.61 -13.05 23.15
C ALA A 114 14.67 -13.75 22.28
N ILE A 115 15.89 -13.22 22.30
CA ILE A 115 17.09 -13.89 21.79
C ILE A 115 17.98 -14.16 23.00
N GLU A 116 18.19 -15.44 23.30
CA GLU A 116 19.01 -15.93 24.41
C GLU A 116 20.28 -16.61 23.85
N PRO A 117 21.32 -16.87 24.65
CA PRO A 117 22.58 -17.43 24.15
C PRO A 117 22.43 -18.73 23.34
N SER A 118 21.50 -19.61 23.71
CA SER A 118 21.32 -20.91 23.05
C SER A 118 19.98 -21.08 22.33
N ARG A 119 19.07 -20.10 22.40
CA ARG A 119 17.77 -20.18 21.71
C ARG A 119 17.18 -18.83 21.29
N ILE A 120 16.41 -18.85 20.21
CA ILE A 120 15.50 -17.78 19.83
C ILE A 120 14.11 -18.20 20.28
N VAL A 121 13.47 -17.43 21.16
CA VAL A 121 12.12 -17.67 21.66
C VAL A 121 11.13 -16.92 20.76
N LEU A 122 10.14 -17.63 20.22
CA LEU A 122 9.08 -17.08 19.38
C LEU A 122 7.69 -17.36 19.99
N GLU A 123 6.66 -16.65 19.53
CA GLU A 123 5.27 -16.82 20.02
C GLU A 123 4.78 -18.28 19.98
N ARG A 124 5.22 -19.08 19.00
CA ARG A 124 4.76 -20.47 18.76
C ARG A 124 5.89 -21.50 18.77
N GLY A 125 6.97 -21.24 19.50
CA GLY A 125 8.05 -22.21 19.68
C GLY A 125 9.40 -21.57 19.93
N ALA A 126 10.46 -22.36 19.80
CA ALA A 126 11.82 -21.89 19.91
C ALA A 126 12.71 -22.56 18.86
N LEU A 127 13.81 -21.91 18.51
CA LEU A 127 14.86 -22.44 17.66
C LEU A 127 16.19 -22.38 18.40
N ALA A 128 17.13 -23.26 18.03
CA ALA A 128 18.50 -23.13 18.49
C ALA A 128 19.08 -21.77 18.04
N ALA A 129 19.82 -21.14 18.94
CA ALA A 129 20.62 -19.95 18.67
C ALA A 129 22.10 -20.28 18.84
N ASP A 130 22.94 -19.51 18.18
CA ASP A 130 24.38 -19.55 18.32
C ASP A 130 24.84 -18.11 18.65
N PRO A 131 25.59 -17.88 19.75
CA PRO A 131 26.09 -16.55 20.12
C PRO A 131 26.91 -15.86 19.02
N ASP A 132 27.52 -16.62 18.10
CA ASP A 132 28.32 -16.09 16.99
C ASP A 132 27.46 -15.75 15.75
N THR A 133 26.14 -15.94 15.82
CA THR A 133 25.20 -15.52 14.76
C THR A 133 24.99 -14.00 14.76
N LEU A 134 25.02 -13.38 13.59
CA LEU A 134 24.58 -12.00 13.42
C LEU A 134 23.05 -11.91 13.45
N TYR A 135 22.51 -11.22 14.45
CA TYR A 135 21.09 -10.91 14.57
C TYR A 135 20.80 -9.49 14.08
N ILE A 136 19.93 -9.35 13.08
CA ILE A 136 19.51 -8.05 12.54
C ILE A 136 18.06 -7.79 12.93
N ASP A 137 17.85 -6.86 13.85
CA ASP A 137 16.51 -6.47 14.28
C ASP A 137 15.84 -5.53 13.26
N CYS A 138 14.79 -6.05 12.60
CA CYS A 138 13.96 -5.31 11.64
C CYS A 138 12.50 -5.21 12.10
N SER A 139 12.24 -5.28 13.42
CA SER A 139 10.89 -5.36 14.00
C SER A 139 10.12 -4.03 14.10
N ALA A 140 10.73 -2.91 13.70
CA ALA A 140 10.12 -1.59 13.80
C ALA A 140 8.78 -1.49 13.03
N GLY A 141 7.75 -0.96 13.71
CA GLY A 141 6.45 -0.70 13.11
C GLY A 141 6.44 0.60 12.30
N ALA A 142 6.38 0.50 10.97
CA ALA A 142 6.38 1.68 10.09
C ALA A 142 5.05 2.47 10.11
N ILE A 143 3.91 1.78 9.93
CA ILE A 143 2.60 2.42 9.87
C ILE A 143 1.83 2.15 11.18
N GLN A 144 1.58 3.21 11.96
CA GLN A 144 0.85 3.11 13.21
C GLN A 144 -0.67 3.04 12.96
N MET A 145 -1.42 2.43 13.88
CA MET A 145 -2.89 2.39 13.84
C MET A 145 -3.42 3.40 14.87
N PRO A 146 -3.69 4.65 14.47
CA PRO A 146 -4.24 5.63 15.39
C PRO A 146 -5.67 5.24 15.80
N PRO A 147 -6.15 5.67 16.98
CA PRO A 147 -7.57 5.57 17.31
C PRO A 147 -8.42 6.35 16.29
N PRO A 148 -9.72 6.07 16.19
CA PRO A 148 -10.62 6.84 15.33
C PRO A 148 -10.67 8.30 15.80
N LEU A 149 -10.05 9.19 15.02
CA LEU A 149 -9.97 10.62 15.29
C LEU A 149 -10.37 11.40 14.04
N PRO A 150 -11.03 12.57 14.18
CA PRO A 150 -11.16 13.51 13.07
C PRO A 150 -9.80 14.14 12.74
N VAL A 151 -9.62 14.62 11.51
CA VAL A 151 -8.40 15.35 11.15
C VAL A 151 -8.35 16.70 11.85
N PHE A 152 -9.47 17.43 11.84
CA PHE A 152 -9.60 18.72 12.51
C PHE A 152 -10.45 18.54 13.78
N ASP A 153 -9.81 18.70 14.94
CA ASP A 153 -10.36 18.44 16.26
C ASP A 153 -10.25 19.70 17.13
N GLY A 154 -11.05 20.71 16.78
CA GLY A 154 -10.95 22.04 17.39
C GLY A 154 -9.57 22.68 17.13
N GLY A 155 -8.84 23.03 18.19
CA GLY A 155 -7.50 23.62 18.10
C GLY A 155 -6.37 22.63 17.80
N ARG A 156 -6.70 21.39 17.42
CA ARG A 156 -5.73 20.32 17.12
C ARG A 156 -5.94 19.79 15.71
N VAL A 157 -4.84 19.61 14.99
CA VAL A 157 -4.81 18.88 13.72
C VAL A 157 -4.18 17.51 13.95
N ASN A 158 -4.96 16.44 13.77
CA ASN A 158 -4.48 15.07 13.80
C ASN A 158 -3.95 14.69 12.40
N LEU A 159 -2.64 14.43 12.30
CA LEU A 159 -2.00 14.05 11.04
C LEU A 159 -2.34 12.59 10.69
N LEU A 160 -3.43 12.41 9.96
CA LEU A 160 -3.92 11.12 9.51
C LEU A 160 -3.72 10.94 8.00
N MET A 161 -3.70 9.69 7.55
CA MET A 161 -3.72 9.42 6.11
C MET A 161 -5.11 9.76 5.56
N VAL A 162 -5.18 10.51 4.47
CA VAL A 162 -6.42 10.78 3.72
C VAL A 162 -6.39 10.16 2.30
N ARG A 163 -5.30 9.45 2.00
CA ARG A 163 -5.10 8.63 0.81
C ARG A 163 -4.25 7.40 1.16
N THR A 164 -4.51 6.30 0.47
CA THR A 164 -3.78 5.04 0.63
C THR A 164 -2.26 5.22 0.64
N CYS A 165 -1.61 4.83 1.74
CA CYS A 165 -0.15 4.70 1.89
C CYS A 165 0.67 5.97 1.52
N GLN A 166 0.08 7.16 1.60
CA GLN A 166 0.73 8.42 1.17
C GLN A 166 0.69 9.49 2.28
N PRO A 167 1.54 9.39 3.31
CA PRO A 167 1.53 10.33 4.44
C PRO A 167 1.92 11.76 4.02
N LEU A 168 2.89 11.93 3.12
CA LEU A 168 3.34 13.26 2.69
C LEU A 168 2.27 14.02 1.89
N PHE A 169 1.60 13.32 0.96
CA PHE A 169 0.46 13.91 0.25
C PHE A 169 -0.69 14.22 1.21
N SER A 170 -0.96 13.33 2.16
CA SER A 170 -2.01 13.52 3.15
C SER A 170 -1.77 14.78 3.99
N ALA A 171 -0.56 14.95 4.52
CA ALA A 171 -0.18 16.15 5.26
C ALA A 171 -0.32 17.42 4.42
N ALA A 172 0.11 17.39 3.15
CA ALA A 172 -0.02 18.54 2.25
C ALA A 172 -1.48 18.89 1.94
N LEU A 173 -2.34 17.89 1.76
CA LEU A 173 -3.78 18.12 1.54
C LEU A 173 -4.44 18.71 2.79
N ILE A 174 -4.12 18.17 3.97
CA ILE A 174 -4.62 18.68 5.25
C ILE A 174 -4.24 20.15 5.43
N ALA A 175 -2.96 20.51 5.20
CA ALA A 175 -2.50 21.90 5.27
C ALA A 175 -3.17 22.80 4.22
N PHE A 176 -3.41 22.30 3.00
CA PHE A 176 -4.16 23.05 2.00
C PHE A 176 -5.60 23.34 2.46
N VAL A 177 -6.27 22.34 3.02
CA VAL A 177 -7.64 22.48 3.53
C VAL A 177 -7.68 23.44 4.73
N GLU A 178 -6.76 23.30 5.68
CA GLU A 178 -6.64 24.21 6.83
C GLU A 178 -6.47 25.69 6.40
N SER A 179 -5.68 25.95 5.35
CA SER A 179 -5.36 27.32 4.93
C SER A 179 -6.42 27.98 4.03
N ARG A 180 -7.46 27.25 3.60
CA ARG A 180 -8.39 27.72 2.55
C ARG A 180 -9.87 27.60 2.89
N TYR A 181 -10.19 26.94 4.01
CA TYR A 181 -11.54 26.68 4.46
C TYR A 181 -11.63 26.95 5.96
N ASP A 182 -12.77 27.48 6.39
CA ASP A 182 -13.01 27.85 7.79
C ASP A 182 -14.12 27.01 8.46
N ASP A 183 -14.82 26.17 7.69
CA ASP A 183 -15.89 25.29 8.19
C ASP A 183 -15.32 23.92 8.59
N PRO A 184 -15.26 23.59 9.91
CA PRO A 184 -14.69 22.33 10.37
C PRO A 184 -15.44 21.10 9.85
N ALA A 185 -16.74 21.21 9.56
CA ALA A 185 -17.52 20.10 9.03
C ALA A 185 -17.09 19.78 7.59
N LEU A 186 -17.00 20.81 6.74
CA LEU A 186 -16.50 20.67 5.38
C LEU A 186 -15.04 20.20 5.36
N MET A 187 -14.18 20.77 6.21
CA MET A 187 -12.77 20.39 6.30
C MET A 187 -12.59 18.90 6.62
N ASN A 188 -13.33 18.38 7.60
CA ASN A 188 -13.33 16.95 7.94
C ASN A 188 -13.99 16.08 6.85
N ALA A 189 -15.00 16.58 6.14
CA ALA A 189 -15.59 15.88 5.00
C ALA A 189 -14.60 15.74 3.82
N LEU A 190 -13.75 16.75 3.59
CA LEU A 190 -12.66 16.73 2.62
C LEU A 190 -11.46 15.90 3.10
N CYS A 191 -11.24 15.79 4.41
CA CYS A 191 -10.10 15.08 5.00
C CYS A 191 -10.54 13.81 5.76
N THR A 192 -11.49 13.04 5.22
CA THR A 192 -11.89 11.80 5.89
C THR A 192 -10.72 10.81 5.95
N PRO A 193 -10.39 10.26 7.14
CA PRO A 193 -9.26 9.34 7.29
C PRO A 193 -9.40 8.07 6.43
N VAL A 194 -8.29 7.70 5.79
CA VAL A 194 -8.07 6.39 5.21
C VAL A 194 -7.41 5.51 6.28
N PRO A 195 -7.95 4.32 6.58
CA PRO A 195 -7.46 3.50 7.68
C PRO A 195 -6.03 3.00 7.43
N SER A 196 -5.25 2.86 8.50
CA SER A 196 -3.95 2.18 8.42
C SER A 196 -4.13 0.69 8.17
N PRO A 197 -3.33 0.07 7.27
CA PRO A 197 -3.49 -1.35 6.97
C PRO A 197 -2.75 -2.25 7.95
N GLU A 198 -3.33 -3.42 8.20
CA GLU A 198 -2.75 -4.47 9.03
C GLU A 198 -3.05 -5.87 8.50
N ARG A 199 -4.23 -6.06 7.90
CA ARG A 199 -4.74 -7.31 7.33
C ARG A 199 -4.94 -7.15 5.82
N PRO A 200 -4.97 -8.25 5.04
CA PRO A 200 -5.18 -8.20 3.60
C PRO A 200 -6.37 -7.32 3.21
N ILE A 201 -7.54 -7.57 3.81
CA ILE A 201 -8.78 -6.80 3.56
C ILE A 201 -8.64 -5.28 3.69
N ASP A 202 -7.63 -4.78 4.42
CA ASP A 202 -7.41 -3.34 4.54
C ASP A 202 -6.98 -2.70 3.22
N TRP A 203 -6.41 -3.45 2.27
CA TRP A 203 -6.20 -2.96 0.90
C TRP A 203 -7.51 -2.44 0.28
N LEU A 204 -8.60 -3.21 0.43
CA LEU A 204 -9.92 -2.85 -0.12
C LEU A 204 -10.56 -1.70 0.68
N ARG A 205 -10.44 -1.71 2.02
CA ARG A 205 -10.93 -0.62 2.87
C ARG A 205 -10.27 0.72 2.53
N MET A 206 -8.96 0.69 2.32
CA MET A 206 -8.19 1.87 1.95
C MET A 206 -8.54 2.37 0.56
N LEU A 207 -8.72 1.46 -0.40
CA LEU A 207 -9.17 1.81 -1.75
C LEU A 207 -10.54 2.49 -1.71
N ALA A 208 -11.53 1.90 -1.02
CA ALA A 208 -12.87 2.46 -0.91
C ALA A 208 -12.87 3.87 -0.31
N ALA A 209 -12.14 4.08 0.80
CA ALA A 209 -12.00 5.39 1.42
C ALA A 209 -11.27 6.40 0.50
N THR A 210 -10.23 5.96 -0.20
CA THR A 210 -9.49 6.81 -1.16
C THR A 210 -10.36 7.24 -2.34
N LEU A 211 -11.17 6.34 -2.89
CA LEU A 211 -12.09 6.65 -3.99
C LEU A 211 -13.20 7.62 -3.53
N ALA A 212 -13.76 7.40 -2.33
CA ALA A 212 -14.75 8.31 -1.75
C ALA A 212 -14.17 9.72 -1.56
N ASN A 213 -12.96 9.83 -1.03
CA ASN A 213 -12.25 11.10 -0.88
C ASN A 213 -11.98 11.76 -2.24
N GLY A 214 -11.42 11.01 -3.20
CA GLY A 214 -11.16 11.52 -4.56
C GLY A 214 -12.42 12.06 -5.24
N GLY A 215 -13.57 11.39 -5.08
CA GLY A 215 -14.85 11.83 -5.61
C GLY A 215 -15.34 13.15 -4.99
N ARG A 216 -15.07 13.39 -3.70
CA ARG A 216 -15.36 14.69 -3.05
C ARG A 216 -14.42 15.77 -3.55
N TRP A 217 -13.13 15.48 -3.64
CA TRP A 217 -12.12 16.44 -4.10
C TRP A 217 -12.37 16.90 -5.52
N GLY A 218 -12.83 16.01 -6.41
CA GLY A 218 -13.20 16.38 -7.79
C GLY A 218 -14.42 17.30 -7.89
N LYS A 219 -15.26 17.37 -6.86
CA LYS A 219 -16.44 18.26 -6.80
C LYS A 219 -16.15 19.59 -6.11
N GLU A 220 -15.00 19.73 -5.45
CA GLU A 220 -14.59 20.94 -4.75
C GLU A 220 -13.61 21.74 -5.62
N PRO A 221 -14.03 22.85 -6.26
CA PRO A 221 -13.25 23.51 -7.30
C PRO A 221 -11.87 23.98 -6.86
N LYS A 222 -11.76 24.55 -5.65
CA LYS A 222 -10.48 25.07 -5.13
C LYS A 222 -9.49 23.93 -4.89
N LEU A 223 -9.97 22.83 -4.32
CA LEU A 223 -9.14 21.66 -4.04
C LEU A 223 -8.76 20.93 -5.33
N HIS A 224 -9.70 20.76 -6.26
CA HIS A 224 -9.45 20.14 -7.55
C HIS A 224 -8.34 20.87 -8.33
N ALA A 225 -8.43 22.20 -8.41
CA ALA A 225 -7.42 23.02 -9.08
C ALA A 225 -6.03 22.89 -8.42
N TRP A 226 -5.96 22.89 -7.09
CA TRP A 226 -4.69 22.67 -6.39
C TRP A 226 -4.12 21.27 -6.62
N LEU A 227 -4.96 20.23 -6.59
CA LEU A 227 -4.54 18.85 -6.82
C LEU A 227 -3.87 18.65 -8.19
N ALA A 228 -4.30 19.37 -9.22
CA ALA A 228 -3.70 19.31 -10.56
C ALA A 228 -2.25 19.85 -10.59
N SER A 229 -1.89 20.75 -9.68
CA SER A 229 -0.54 21.34 -9.58
C SER A 229 0.31 20.74 -8.45
N CYS A 230 -0.30 19.99 -7.53
CA CYS A 230 0.40 19.41 -6.39
C CYS A 230 1.31 18.25 -6.81
N ARG A 231 2.64 18.43 -6.72
CA ARG A 231 3.62 17.39 -7.07
C ARG A 231 3.52 16.10 -6.25
N LEU A 232 2.90 16.16 -5.06
CA LEU A 232 2.70 14.99 -4.20
C LEU A 232 1.43 14.22 -4.59
N ASN A 233 0.54 14.81 -5.40
CA ASN A 233 -0.60 14.10 -5.94
C ASN A 233 -0.14 13.13 -7.02
N PHE A 234 -0.28 11.83 -6.77
CA PHE A 234 0.15 10.78 -7.71
C PHE A 234 -0.42 10.95 -9.12
N LEU A 235 -1.70 11.36 -9.27
CA LEU A 235 -2.28 11.59 -10.59
C LEU A 235 -1.60 12.73 -11.34
N ALA A 236 -1.32 13.85 -10.66
CA ALA A 236 -0.58 14.96 -11.25
C ALA A 236 0.88 14.58 -11.57
N ALA A 237 1.51 13.76 -10.75
CA ALA A 237 2.85 13.24 -10.99
C ALA A 237 2.90 12.25 -12.17
N MET A 238 1.88 11.40 -12.31
CA MET A 238 1.74 10.44 -13.40
C MET A 238 1.56 11.15 -14.75
N LEU A 239 0.72 12.19 -14.81
CA LEU A 239 0.43 12.93 -16.04
C LEU A 239 1.54 13.91 -16.45
N ARG A 240 2.58 14.07 -15.63
CA ARG A 240 3.66 15.02 -15.92
C ARG A 240 4.44 14.62 -17.16
N GLY A 241 4.43 15.49 -18.17
CA GLY A 241 5.13 15.29 -19.44
C GLY A 241 4.42 14.33 -20.39
N VAL A 242 3.22 13.85 -20.05
CA VAL A 242 2.40 13.02 -20.94
C VAL A 242 1.77 13.92 -22.01
N ASP A 243 1.86 13.50 -23.27
CA ASP A 243 1.14 14.17 -24.35
C ASP A 243 -0.35 13.85 -24.26
N MET A 244 -1.12 14.82 -23.76
CA MET A 244 -2.57 14.74 -23.62
C MET A 244 -3.31 15.14 -24.90
N SER A 245 -2.61 15.44 -26.00
CA SER A 245 -3.21 15.56 -27.33
C SER A 245 -3.31 14.20 -28.04
N ASP A 246 -2.54 13.20 -27.59
CA ASP A 246 -2.66 11.82 -28.05
C ASP A 246 -3.96 11.19 -27.54
N THR A 247 -4.85 10.85 -28.48
CA THR A 247 -6.13 10.21 -28.21
C THR A 247 -5.99 8.96 -27.36
N THR A 248 -4.96 8.13 -27.59
CA THR A 248 -4.69 6.91 -26.81
C THR A 248 -4.50 7.22 -25.33
N ASN A 249 -3.70 8.24 -25.02
CA ASN A 249 -3.44 8.65 -23.64
C ASN A 249 -4.73 9.18 -22.99
N THR A 250 -5.49 10.02 -23.71
CA THR A 250 -6.74 10.55 -23.18
C THR A 250 -7.80 9.48 -22.96
N ASP A 251 -7.89 8.48 -23.83
CA ASP A 251 -8.91 7.44 -23.75
C ASP A 251 -8.64 6.49 -22.58
N ARG A 252 -7.37 6.13 -22.33
CA ARG A 252 -7.01 5.34 -21.13
C ARG A 252 -7.28 6.12 -19.84
N LEU A 253 -7.04 7.43 -19.83
CA LEU A 253 -7.37 8.26 -18.67
C LEU A 253 -8.89 8.30 -18.42
N LYS A 254 -9.69 8.48 -19.49
CA LYS A 254 -11.16 8.43 -19.40
C LYS A 254 -11.65 7.05 -18.93
N GLU A 255 -11.07 5.97 -19.46
CA GLU A 255 -11.39 4.60 -19.07
C GLU A 255 -11.13 4.38 -17.57
N SER A 256 -9.94 4.74 -17.10
CA SER A 256 -9.58 4.67 -15.68
C SER A 256 -10.56 5.47 -14.81
N GLY A 257 -10.90 6.69 -15.24
CA GLY A 257 -11.89 7.53 -14.57
C GLY A 257 -13.28 6.88 -14.50
N ALA A 258 -13.79 6.32 -15.59
CA ALA A 258 -15.08 5.64 -15.63
C ALA A 258 -15.12 4.39 -14.72
N LYS A 259 -14.06 3.57 -14.75
CA LYS A 259 -13.94 2.37 -13.91
C LYS A 259 -13.84 2.71 -12.43
N SER A 260 -13.21 3.83 -12.06
CA SER A 260 -13.07 4.23 -10.65
C SER A 260 -14.42 4.31 -9.90
N GLY A 261 -15.47 4.83 -10.56
CA GLY A 261 -16.81 4.93 -9.96
C GLY A 261 -17.50 3.58 -9.81
N ALA A 262 -17.31 2.66 -10.77
CA ALA A 262 -17.83 1.30 -10.67
C ALA A 262 -17.09 0.50 -9.58
N ALA A 263 -15.76 0.60 -9.52
CA ALA A 263 -14.94 -0.01 -8.49
C ALA A 263 -15.30 0.50 -7.09
N ALA A 264 -15.61 1.79 -6.92
CA ALA A 264 -16.04 2.34 -5.63
C ALA A 264 -17.33 1.68 -5.11
N ARG A 265 -18.34 1.49 -5.99
CA ARG A 265 -19.59 0.80 -5.63
C ARG A 265 -19.33 -0.67 -5.28
N LYS A 266 -18.59 -1.37 -6.13
CA LYS A 266 -18.28 -2.79 -5.92
C LYS A 266 -17.43 -3.03 -4.67
N ALA A 267 -16.50 -2.14 -4.36
CA ALA A 267 -15.72 -2.21 -3.12
C ALA A 267 -16.63 -2.11 -1.88
N ALA A 268 -17.64 -1.24 -1.90
CA ALA A 268 -18.61 -1.14 -0.81
C ALA A 268 -19.45 -2.42 -0.66
N GLU A 269 -19.88 -3.02 -1.78
CA GLU A 269 -20.60 -4.31 -1.78
C GLU A 269 -19.75 -5.44 -1.17
N LEU A 270 -18.50 -5.58 -1.62
CA LEU A 270 -17.55 -6.59 -1.13
C LEU A 270 -17.24 -6.43 0.36
N LEU A 271 -17.20 -5.19 0.87
CA LEU A 271 -16.97 -4.90 2.29
C LEU A 271 -18.21 -5.13 3.17
N ALA A 272 -19.41 -5.08 2.59
CA ALA A 272 -20.67 -5.32 3.28
C ALA A 272 -21.09 -6.80 3.28
N ALA A 273 -20.52 -7.61 2.38
CA ALA A 273 -20.80 -9.04 2.31
C ALA A 273 -20.33 -9.75 3.60
N PRO A 274 -21.09 -10.73 4.11
CA PRO A 274 -20.65 -11.57 5.22
C PRO A 274 -19.36 -12.31 4.84
N ALA A 275 -18.43 -12.39 5.80
CA ALA A 275 -17.13 -13.04 5.65
C ALA A 275 -17.24 -14.56 5.51
#